data_AF-A0A0F3RNX7-F1
#
_entry.id   AF-A0A0F3RNX7-F1
#
_cell.length_a   1.000
_cell.length_b   1.000
_cell.length_c   1.000
_cell.angle_alpha   90.00
_cell.angle_beta   90.00
_cell.angle_gamma   90.00
#
_symmetry.space_group_name_H-M   'P 1'
#
loop_
_entity.id
_entity.type
_entity.pdbx_description
1 polymer ?
#
loop_
_entity_poly.entity_id
_entity_poly.type
_entity_poly.pdbx_seq_one_letter_code
_entity_poly.pdbx_strand_id
1 'polypeptide(L)'
;DQVISLWPQDFIEQNSTKEQFNIVIAFASIAYSIDINSIITTLYQVLLPGGYLGIVLPANRSNAVFDLQYLWFSYNVCDVEKNLQNFNEQGQFNLVRAREIKIPDQNLSYSILILRK
;
A
#
# COMPACT_ATOMS: atom_id res chain seq x y z
N ASP A 1 8.38 11.39 -17.95
CA ASP A 1 7.21 10.58 -17.57
C ASP A 1 6.58 9.94 -18.79
N GLN A 2 6.98 8.71 -19.11
CA GLN A 2 6.32 7.90 -20.12
C GLN A 2 5.50 6.84 -19.39
N VAL A 3 4.18 6.89 -19.56
CA VAL A 3 3.31 5.80 -19.13
C VAL A 3 3.42 4.72 -20.19
N ILE A 4 4.14 3.64 -19.87
CA ILE A 4 4.41 2.54 -20.82
C ILE A 4 3.12 1.77 -21.13
N SER A 5 2.21 1.66 -20.16
CA SER A 5 0.91 1.01 -20.34
C SER A 5 -0.06 1.39 -19.22
N LEU A 6 -1.36 1.34 -19.51
CA LEU A 6 -2.44 1.44 -18.54
C LEU A 6 -3.24 0.14 -18.60
N TRP A 7 -3.53 -0.42 -17.44
CA TRP A 7 -4.26 -1.68 -17.32
C TRP A 7 -5.49 -1.51 -16.43
N PRO A 8 -6.54 -2.32 -16.66
CA PRO A 8 -7.65 -2.45 -15.72
C PRO A 8 -7.16 -2.81 -14.30
N GLN A 9 -7.90 -2.38 -13.27
CA GLN A 9 -7.53 -2.60 -11.87
C GLN A 9 -7.32 -4.09 -11.52
N ASP A 10 -8.11 -4.94 -12.15
CA ASP A 10 -8.12 -6.40 -12.03
C ASP A 10 -7.01 -7.10 -12.86
N PHE A 11 -6.23 -6.35 -13.63
CA PHE A 11 -5.17 -6.92 -14.46
C PHE A 11 -4.08 -7.62 -13.64
N ILE A 12 -3.66 -7.00 -12.51
CA ILE A 12 -2.67 -7.62 -11.62
C ILE A 12 -3.25 -8.90 -11.02
N GLU A 13 -4.53 -8.91 -10.65
CA GLU A 13 -5.19 -10.08 -10.05
C GLU A 13 -5.37 -11.23 -11.05
N GLN A 14 -5.64 -10.93 -12.32
CA GLN A 14 -5.98 -11.93 -13.34
C GLN A 14 -4.78 -12.40 -14.18
N ASN A 15 -3.75 -11.59 -14.37
CA ASN A 15 -2.71 -11.83 -15.39
C ASN A 15 -1.28 -11.80 -14.86
N SER A 16 -1.06 -11.55 -13.57
CA SER A 16 0.30 -11.45 -13.08
C SER A 16 0.96 -12.83 -12.98
N THR A 17 2.02 -13.02 -13.75
CA THR A 17 2.98 -14.10 -13.47
C THR A 17 3.83 -13.70 -12.25
N LYS A 18 4.36 -14.69 -11.53
CA LYS A 18 5.24 -14.42 -10.38
C LYS A 18 6.46 -13.60 -10.84
N GLU A 19 6.87 -12.64 -10.02
CA GLU A 19 8.17 -11.95 -10.09
C GLU A 19 8.46 -11.16 -11.37
N GLN A 20 7.62 -10.17 -11.70
CA GLN A 20 7.79 -9.31 -12.89
C GLN A 20 8.31 -7.90 -12.58
N PHE A 21 8.08 -7.39 -11.37
CA PHE A 21 8.29 -5.97 -11.06
C PHE A 21 9.40 -5.74 -10.05
N ASN A 22 10.25 -4.75 -10.29
CA ASN A 22 11.25 -4.29 -9.30
C ASN A 22 10.62 -3.39 -8.24
N ILE A 23 9.63 -2.59 -8.63
CA ILE A 23 8.95 -1.63 -7.76
C ILE A 23 7.46 -1.67 -8.08
N VAL A 24 6.63 -1.75 -7.05
CA VAL A 24 5.19 -1.55 -7.14
C VAL A 24 4.81 -0.40 -6.21
N ILE A 25 3.97 0.51 -6.67
CA ILE A 25 3.44 1.61 -5.86
C ILE A 25 1.92 1.48 -5.78
N ALA A 26 1.40 1.28 -4.58
CA ALA A 26 -0.02 1.28 -4.29
C ALA A 26 -0.40 2.65 -3.71
N PHE A 27 -1.09 3.47 -4.50
CA PHE A 27 -1.58 4.77 -4.06
C PHE A 27 -3.05 4.67 -3.72
N ALA A 28 -3.39 4.83 -2.44
CA ALA A 28 -4.75 4.87 -1.89
C ALA A 28 -5.64 3.64 -2.14
N SER A 29 -5.37 2.81 -3.15
CA SER A 29 -6.16 1.64 -3.56
C SER A 29 -6.32 0.61 -2.45
N ILE A 30 -5.26 0.36 -1.68
CA ILE A 30 -5.29 -0.58 -0.55
C ILE A 30 -6.22 -0.09 0.55
N ALA A 31 -6.32 1.23 0.74
CA ALA A 31 -7.16 1.82 1.77
C ALA A 31 -8.67 1.74 1.48
N TYR A 32 -9.08 1.35 0.26
CA TYR A 32 -10.48 1.12 -0.13
C TYR A 32 -10.85 -0.37 -0.25
N SER A 33 -9.88 -1.29 -0.12
CA SER A 33 -10.12 -2.71 -0.36
C SER A 33 -10.67 -3.42 0.87
N ILE A 34 -11.66 -4.29 0.68
CA ILE A 34 -12.26 -5.10 1.75
C ILE A 34 -11.28 -6.17 2.29
N ASP A 35 -10.24 -6.53 1.53
CA ASP A 35 -9.23 -7.52 1.93
C ASP A 35 -7.80 -7.06 1.58
N ILE A 36 -7.21 -6.34 2.53
CA ILE A 36 -5.83 -5.84 2.44
C ILE A 36 -4.82 -6.98 2.34
N ASN A 37 -5.05 -8.08 3.04
CA ASN A 37 -4.07 -9.18 3.11
C ASN A 37 -3.95 -9.89 1.77
N SER A 38 -5.08 -10.14 1.10
CA SER A 38 -5.09 -10.70 -0.25
C SER A 38 -4.33 -9.81 -1.24
N ILE A 39 -4.58 -8.49 -1.22
CA ILE A 39 -3.88 -7.55 -2.10
C ILE A 39 -2.38 -7.54 -1.83
N ILE A 40 -1.96 -7.38 -0.58
CA ILE A 40 -0.52 -7.34 -0.22
C ILE A 40 0.16 -8.65 -0.63
N THR A 41 -0.51 -9.80 -0.48
CA THR A 41 -0.01 -11.11 -0.92
C THR A 41 0.18 -11.16 -2.43
N THR A 42 -0.79 -10.67 -3.21
CA THR A 42 -0.66 -10.57 -4.67
C THR A 42 0.51 -9.66 -5.03
N LEU A 43 0.63 -8.49 -4.40
CA LEU A 43 1.75 -7.56 -4.63
C LEU A 43 3.12 -8.19 -4.29
N TYR A 44 3.19 -9.01 -3.24
CA TYR A 44 4.38 -9.79 -2.91
C TYR A 44 4.74 -10.77 -4.02
N GLN A 45 3.76 -11.48 -4.59
CA GLN A 45 4.01 -12.49 -5.62
C GLN A 45 4.55 -11.88 -6.92
N VAL A 46 4.08 -10.70 -7.30
CA VAL A 46 4.49 -10.04 -8.55
C VAL A 46 5.82 -9.31 -8.46
N LEU A 47 6.29 -9.01 -7.25
CA LEU A 47 7.60 -8.39 -7.04
C LEU A 47 8.72 -9.42 -7.22
N LEU A 48 9.81 -8.99 -7.87
CA LEU A 48 11.07 -9.74 -7.90
C LEU A 48 11.68 -9.85 -6.49
N PRO A 49 12.49 -10.89 -6.19
CA PRO A 49 13.27 -10.94 -4.96
C PRO A 49 14.12 -9.67 -4.78
N GLY A 50 14.02 -9.02 -3.61
CA GLY A 50 14.68 -7.74 -3.34
C GLY A 50 13.96 -6.50 -3.90
N GLY A 51 12.79 -6.67 -4.54
CA GLY A 51 11.94 -5.59 -5.03
C GLY A 51 11.29 -4.77 -3.90
N TYR A 52 10.71 -3.64 -4.26
CA TYR A 52 10.12 -2.68 -3.32
C TYR A 52 8.63 -2.48 -3.53
N LEU A 53 7.88 -2.47 -2.44
CA LEU A 53 6.49 -2.05 -2.40
C LEU A 53 6.40 -0.70 -1.70
N GLY A 54 5.94 0.33 -2.41
CA GLY A 54 5.55 1.61 -1.84
C GLY A 54 4.05 1.65 -1.60
N ILE A 55 3.61 1.88 -0.36
CA ILE A 55 2.20 2.09 -0.04
C ILE A 55 2.02 3.55 0.38
N VAL A 56 1.15 4.26 -0.32
CA VAL A 56 0.75 5.63 0.03
C VAL A 56 -0.69 5.59 0.51
N LEU A 57 -0.89 5.95 1.77
CA LEU A 57 -2.19 5.92 2.42
C LEU A 57 -2.34 7.12 3.35
N PRO A 58 -3.56 7.46 3.80
CA PRO A 58 -3.74 8.60 4.68
C PRO A 58 -3.05 8.39 6.03
N ALA A 59 -2.48 9.47 6.58
CA ALA A 59 -1.73 9.44 7.83
C ALA A 59 -2.60 9.42 9.09
N ASN A 60 -3.91 9.22 8.95
CA ASN A 60 -4.82 9.17 10.08
C ASN A 60 -4.39 8.05 11.05
N ARG A 61 -3.90 8.45 12.23
CA ARG A 61 -3.54 7.55 13.34
C ARG A 61 -4.61 7.52 14.42
N SER A 62 -5.74 8.21 14.22
CA SER A 62 -6.81 8.27 15.20
C SER A 62 -7.49 6.92 15.35
N ASN A 63 -7.66 6.48 16.60
CA ASN A 63 -8.51 5.33 16.95
C ASN A 63 -10.01 5.69 16.87
N ALA A 64 -10.35 6.95 16.61
CA ALA A 64 -11.73 7.36 16.39
C ALA A 64 -12.15 6.96 14.98
N VAL A 65 -13.23 6.17 14.92
CA VAL A 65 -13.85 5.62 13.70
C VAL A 65 -14.28 6.71 12.69
N PHE A 66 -14.34 7.98 13.11
CA PHE A 66 -14.83 9.09 12.29
C PHE A 66 -13.85 10.27 12.31
N ASP A 67 -13.02 10.37 11.28
CA ASP A 67 -12.45 11.65 10.84
C ASP A 67 -13.10 12.02 9.51
N LEU A 68 -13.85 13.12 9.49
CA LEU A 68 -14.55 13.62 8.30
C LEU A 68 -13.61 13.79 7.10
N GLN A 69 -12.33 14.07 7.34
CA GLN A 69 -11.32 14.25 6.30
C GLN A 69 -10.89 12.94 5.64
N TYR A 70 -11.05 11.82 6.35
CA TYR A 70 -10.61 10.49 5.91
C TYR A 70 -11.76 9.50 5.76
N LEU A 71 -13.01 9.96 5.79
CA LEU A 71 -14.23 9.15 5.71
C LEU A 71 -14.31 8.24 4.48
N TRP A 72 -13.60 8.59 3.41
CA TRP A 72 -13.58 7.79 2.20
C TRP A 72 -12.72 6.53 2.34
N PHE A 73 -11.81 6.46 3.31
CA PHE A 73 -10.88 5.35 3.48
C PHE A 73 -11.41 4.32 4.46
N SER A 74 -11.39 3.05 4.07
CA SER A 74 -11.83 1.92 4.89
C SER A 74 -10.81 1.54 5.97
N TYR A 75 -9.54 1.93 5.81
CA TYR A 75 -8.45 1.62 6.72
C TYR A 75 -7.57 2.82 6.99
N ASN A 76 -7.08 2.92 8.23
CA ASN A 76 -6.13 3.94 8.65
C ASN A 76 -4.68 3.39 8.60
N VAL A 77 -3.68 4.23 8.90
CA VAL A 77 -2.27 3.79 8.82
C VAL A 77 -1.92 2.71 9.83
N CYS A 78 -2.52 2.75 11.01
CA CYS A 78 -2.29 1.76 12.06
C CYS A 78 -2.80 0.37 11.64
N ASP A 79 -3.94 0.29 10.96
CA ASP A 79 -4.51 -0.97 10.47
C ASP A 79 -3.59 -1.62 9.42
N VAL A 80 -3.08 -0.81 8.49
CA VAL A 80 -2.14 -1.27 7.46
C VAL A 80 -0.81 -1.69 8.09
N GLU A 81 -0.24 -0.88 8.99
CA GLU A 81 0.99 -1.21 9.73
C GLU A 81 0.86 -2.53 10.50
N LYS A 82 -0.30 -2.79 11.14
CA LYS A 82 -0.56 -4.04 11.86
C LYS A 82 -0.61 -5.25 10.93
N ASN A 83 -1.27 -5.15 9.77
CA ASN A 83 -1.27 -6.24 8.79
C ASN A 83 0.15 -6.50 8.25
N LEU A 84 0.93 -5.44 8.00
CA LEU A 84 2.32 -5.54 7.56
C LEU A 84 3.25 -6.22 8.57
N GLN A 85 2.97 -6.11 9.88
CA GLN A 85 3.72 -6.87 10.89
C GLN A 85 3.57 -8.38 10.68
N ASN A 86 2.37 -8.87 10.40
CA ASN A 86 2.14 -10.29 10.12
C ASN A 86 2.95 -10.76 8.90
N PHE A 87 3.03 -9.93 7.85
CA PHE A 87 3.83 -10.21 6.67
C PHE A 87 5.34 -10.21 6.95
N ASN A 88 5.80 -9.37 7.87
CA ASN A 88 7.20 -9.34 8.31
C ASN A 88 7.56 -10.59 9.11
N GLU A 89 6.70 -11.00 10.05
CA GLU A 89 6.88 -12.24 10.83
C GLU A 89 6.93 -13.49 9.96
N GLN A 90 6.23 -13.48 8.82
CA GLN A 90 6.26 -14.54 7.81
C GLN A 90 7.47 -14.44 6.86
N GLY A 91 8.34 -13.44 7.03
CA GLY A 91 9.52 -13.22 6.20
C GLY A 91 9.22 -12.72 4.79
N GLN A 92 8.04 -12.13 4.55
CA GLN A 92 7.63 -11.64 3.23
C GLN A 92 8.02 -10.18 3.00
N PHE A 93 7.66 -9.26 3.89
CA PHE A 93 7.98 -7.85 3.72
C PHE A 93 8.67 -7.26 4.93
N ASN A 94 9.77 -6.55 4.70
CA ASN A 94 10.45 -5.76 5.72
C ASN A 94 10.20 -4.27 5.49
N LEU A 95 9.76 -3.56 6.52
CA LEU A 95 9.59 -2.10 6.47
C LEU A 95 10.95 -1.41 6.51
N VAL A 96 11.33 -0.79 5.39
CA VAL A 96 12.62 -0.08 5.25
C VAL A 96 12.47 1.38 5.65
N ARG A 97 11.34 2.00 5.32
CA ARG A 97 11.12 3.42 5.59
C ARG A 97 9.64 3.73 5.77
N ALA A 98 9.33 4.62 6.71
CA ALA A 98 8.04 5.28 6.83
C ALA A 98 8.26 6.80 6.81
N ARG A 99 7.44 7.53 6.06
CA ARG A 99 7.49 9.00 6.01
C ARG A 99 6.09 9.56 5.89
N GLU A 100 5.83 10.63 6.61
CA GLU A 100 4.59 11.41 6.45
C GLU A 100 4.84 12.61 5.52
N ILE A 101 3.86 12.89 4.66
CA ILE A 101 3.83 14.04 3.75
C ILE A 101 2.50 14.74 3.94
N LYS A 102 2.55 16.04 4.26
CA LYS A 102 1.38 16.91 4.29
C LYS A 102 1.12 17.49 2.92
N ILE A 103 -0.10 17.36 2.40
CA ILE A 103 -0.54 18.04 1.18
C ILE A 103 -1.05 19.43 1.58
N PRO A 104 -0.36 20.53 1.21
CA PRO A 104 -0.66 21.87 1.72
C PRO A 104 -2.09 22.32 1.42
N ASP A 105 -2.59 22.02 0.22
CA ASP A 105 -3.86 22.57 -0.28
C ASP A 105 -5.11 21.84 0.24
N GLN A 106 -4.95 20.64 0.80
CA GLN A 106 -6.09 19.79 1.20
C GLN A 106 -6.17 19.56 2.71
N ASN A 107 -5.22 20.09 3.48
CA ASN A 107 -5.05 19.78 4.91
C ASN A 107 -5.04 18.27 5.22
N LEU A 108 -4.69 17.45 4.22
CA LEU A 108 -4.56 16.01 4.34
C LEU A 108 -3.09 15.65 4.53
N SER A 109 -2.83 14.70 5.42
CA SER A 109 -1.53 14.06 5.55
C SER A 109 -1.60 12.65 4.99
N TYR A 110 -0.54 12.23 4.31
CA TYR A 110 -0.34 10.88 3.81
C TYR A 110 0.91 10.26 4.41
N SER A 111 0.80 9.00 4.79
CA SER A 111 1.92 8.14 5.13
C SER A 111 2.37 7.37 3.89
N ILE A 112 3.68 7.40 3.66
CA ILE A 112 4.37 6.58 2.67
C ILE A 112 5.15 5.51 3.41
N LEU A 113 4.78 4.26 3.19
CA LEU A 113 5.47 3.08 3.69
C LEU A 113 6.26 2.45 2.55
N ILE A 114 7.55 2.22 2.76
CA ILE A 114 8.43 1.56 1.80
C ILE A 114 8.84 0.22 2.39
N LEU A 115 8.39 -0.85 1.75
CA LEU A 115 8.61 -2.23 2.12
C LEU A 115 9.55 -2.87 1.11
N ARG A 116 10.41 -3.76 1.58
CA ARG A 116 11.28 -4.60 0.75
C ARG A 116 10.82 -6.04 0.84
N LYS A 117 10.67 -6.68 -0.32
CA LYS A 117 10.52 -8.13 -0.45
C LYS A 117 11.87 -8.82 -0.23
#